data_AF-A5Z849-F1
#
_entry.id   AF-A5Z849-F1
#
_cell.length_a   1.000
_cell.length_b   1.000
_cell.length_c   1.000
_cell.angle_alpha   90.00
_cell.angle_beta   90.00
_cell.angle_gamma   90.00
#
_symmetry.space_group_name_H-M   'P 1'
#
loop_
_entity.id
_entity.type
_entity.pdbx_description
1 polymer ?
#
loop_
_entity_poly.entity_id
_entity_poly.type
_entity_poly.pdbx_seq_one_letter_code
_entity_poly.pdbx_strand_id
1 'polypeptide(L)'
;SLGMAGFDMISLADMAIDNKNNPIADLNKKLHSNKAYNVFQISVSALAVFTGGMTTTMKCFVAGTLVLTIDGLKKIEDIEVGDRVLAADTDTMERKYKEVLDTFVRKTNDLIHIFIGEEEIVTTADHPFWVEGKVFVPAMSLVIDSELLNNSGNVVRVDNLLRETNADGAEVYNFKVDEYHTYYVGDMHILVHNAGDAYSRPSGFRKGVRDKAWEEVEKASPDGIVHDPKTGRPMSKDEPWDMGHKPGYEFRKHRASARERGITRKQFLDEHNNPSHYRPELPSSNRSHVCEDLTDLYLGP
;
A
#
# COMPACT_ATOMS: atom_id res chain seq x y z
N SER A 1 -6.74 19.66 8.18
CA SER A 1 -5.56 20.56 8.13
C SER A 1 -5.24 20.93 6.68
N LEU A 2 -6.18 21.56 5.95
CA LEU A 2 -6.03 21.88 4.52
C LEU A 2 -5.09 23.08 4.25
N GLY A 3 -4.86 23.93 5.26
CA GLY A 3 -4.10 25.17 5.09
C GLY A 3 -2.62 24.92 4.77
N MET A 4 -1.97 23.98 5.45
CA MET A 4 -0.52 23.78 5.33
C MET A 4 -0.10 23.08 4.03
N ALA A 5 -0.80 22.01 3.62
CA ALA A 5 -0.58 21.39 2.32
C ALA A 5 -0.90 22.35 1.16
N GLY A 6 -1.86 23.28 1.39
CA GLY A 6 -2.17 24.36 0.46
C GLY A 6 -1.03 25.37 0.30
N PHE A 7 -0.35 25.75 1.39
CA PHE A 7 0.82 26.65 1.32
C PHE A 7 1.99 26.02 0.54
N ASP A 8 2.29 24.75 0.77
CA ASP A 8 3.32 24.03 0.00
C ASP A 8 2.95 23.97 -1.48
N MET A 9 1.68 23.65 -1.80
CA MET A 9 1.18 23.66 -3.18
C MET A 9 1.32 25.03 -3.86
N ILE A 10 0.97 26.12 -3.18
CA ILE A 10 1.05 27.49 -3.74
C ILE A 10 2.51 27.88 -3.97
N SER A 11 3.40 27.61 -3.01
CA SER A 11 4.82 27.94 -3.13
C SER A 11 5.53 27.20 -4.28
N LEU A 12 5.12 25.96 -4.55
CA LEU A 12 5.74 25.08 -5.53
C LEU A 12 5.18 25.31 -6.94
N ALA A 13 3.91 25.72 -7.07
CA ALA A 13 3.33 26.15 -8.35
C ALA A 13 4.00 27.44 -8.89
N ASP A 14 4.34 28.39 -8.01
CA ASP A 14 4.99 29.64 -8.42
C ASP A 14 6.46 29.45 -8.86
N MET A 15 7.16 28.40 -8.41
CA MET A 15 8.54 28.11 -8.88
C MET A 15 8.61 27.72 -10.36
N ALA A 16 7.52 27.18 -10.92
CA ALA A 16 7.45 26.82 -12.34
C ALA A 16 7.23 28.05 -13.26
N ILE A 17 6.86 29.22 -12.70
CA ILE A 17 6.39 30.37 -13.47
C ILE A 17 7.42 31.52 -13.50
N ASP A 18 8.32 31.66 -12.53
CA ASP A 18 9.30 32.76 -12.56
C ASP A 18 10.65 32.44 -11.90
N ASN A 19 11.71 32.44 -12.71
CA ASN A 19 13.08 32.06 -12.31
C ASN A 19 13.87 33.23 -11.67
N LYS A 20 13.19 34.17 -10.99
CA LYS A 20 13.82 35.28 -10.24
C LYS A 20 13.05 35.64 -8.97
N ASN A 21 13.70 35.46 -7.82
CA ASN A 21 13.31 35.93 -6.48
C ASN A 21 11.82 35.77 -6.14
N ASN A 22 11.38 34.53 -5.95
CA ASN A 22 10.05 34.22 -5.46
C ASN A 22 10.02 34.21 -3.92
N PRO A 23 9.38 35.21 -3.26
CA PRO A 23 9.35 35.33 -1.80
C PRO A 23 8.63 34.16 -1.12
N ILE A 24 7.70 33.49 -1.82
CA ILE A 24 6.96 32.35 -1.29
C ILE A 24 7.83 31.09 -1.32
N ALA A 25 8.63 30.89 -2.36
CA ALA A 25 9.62 29.81 -2.42
C ALA A 25 10.73 29.98 -1.36
N ASP A 26 11.23 31.21 -1.18
CA ASP A 26 12.22 31.52 -0.14
C ASP A 26 11.64 31.36 1.27
N LEU A 27 10.38 31.76 1.48
CA LEU A 27 9.69 31.52 2.74
C LEU A 27 9.48 30.03 2.99
N ASN A 28 9.14 29.26 1.96
CA ASN A 28 8.97 27.81 2.07
C ASN A 28 10.32 27.13 2.42
N LYS A 29 11.39 27.49 1.71
CA LYS A 29 12.76 27.04 2.01
C LYS A 29 13.17 27.40 3.45
N LYS A 30 12.79 28.59 3.93
CA LYS A 30 13.05 29.03 5.31
C LYS A 30 12.23 28.25 6.33
N LEU A 31 10.97 27.93 6.06
CA LEU A 31 10.15 27.07 6.92
C LEU A 31 10.71 25.65 7.00
N HIS A 32 11.12 25.09 5.86
CA HIS A 32 11.73 23.76 5.78
C HIS A 32 13.16 23.68 6.34
N SER A 33 13.82 24.80 6.64
CA SER A 33 15.06 24.79 7.42
C SER A 33 14.84 24.46 8.91
N ASN A 34 13.58 24.44 9.37
CA ASN A 34 13.23 24.09 10.74
C ASN A 34 12.82 22.62 10.86
N LYS A 35 13.62 21.85 11.61
CA LYS A 35 13.36 20.42 11.85
C LYS A 35 11.99 20.13 12.47
N ALA A 36 11.50 20.98 13.38
CA ALA A 36 10.19 20.79 14.02
C ALA A 36 9.03 20.98 13.03
N TYR A 37 9.17 21.91 12.08
CA TYR A 37 8.19 22.12 11.01
C TYR A 37 8.11 20.90 10.09
N ASN A 38 9.27 20.37 9.69
CA ASN A 38 9.35 19.17 8.84
C ASN A 38 8.75 17.93 9.54
N VAL A 39 9.03 17.74 10.84
CA VAL A 39 8.43 16.65 11.62
C VAL A 39 6.91 16.79 11.69
N PHE A 40 6.40 18.00 11.91
CA PHE A 40 4.96 18.26 11.99
C PHE A 40 4.25 17.99 10.64
N GLN A 41 4.80 18.49 9.53
CA GLN A 41 4.25 18.28 8.19
C GLN A 41 4.17 16.81 7.82
N ILE A 42 5.28 16.07 7.99
CA ILE A 42 5.31 14.65 7.66
C ILE A 42 4.27 13.88 8.50
N SER A 43 4.11 14.23 9.78
CA SER A 43 3.17 13.55 10.68
C SER A 43 1.71 13.72 10.24
N VAL A 44 1.34 14.92 9.78
CA VAL A 44 -0.02 15.20 9.28
C VAL A 44 -0.29 14.49 7.95
N SER A 45 0.69 14.49 7.05
CA SER A 45 0.54 13.88 5.72
C SER A 45 0.52 12.36 5.76
N ALA A 46 1.34 11.74 6.61
CA ALA A 46 1.31 10.29 6.83
C ALA A 46 -0.09 9.83 7.24
N LEU A 47 -0.74 10.52 8.18
CA LEU A 47 -2.10 10.20 8.64
C LEU A 47 -3.16 10.31 7.53
N ALA A 48 -2.99 11.25 6.57
CA ALA A 48 -3.92 11.44 5.47
C ALA A 48 -3.88 10.31 4.42
N VAL A 49 -2.74 9.63 4.26
CA VAL A 49 -2.60 8.47 3.35
C VAL A 49 -3.39 7.27 3.83
N PHE A 50 -3.47 7.08 5.15
CA PHE A 50 -4.16 5.93 5.75
C PHE A 50 -5.67 6.16 5.94
N THR A 51 -6.16 7.41 5.83
CA THR A 51 -7.59 7.76 6.00
C THR A 51 -8.37 7.88 4.69
N GLY A 52 -7.82 7.42 3.56
CA GLY A 52 -8.55 7.24 2.30
C GLY A 52 -8.79 8.50 1.48
N GLY A 53 -8.12 9.62 1.79
CA GLY A 53 -8.29 10.91 1.11
C GLY A 53 -7.47 11.11 -0.16
N MET A 54 -6.51 10.24 -0.48
CA MET A 54 -5.77 10.27 -1.74
C MET A 54 -6.26 9.14 -2.65
N THR A 55 -6.69 9.53 -3.85
CA THR A 55 -7.27 8.67 -4.87
C THR A 55 -6.39 7.47 -5.17
N THR A 56 -7.03 6.34 -5.45
CA THR A 56 -6.46 5.01 -5.68
C THR A 56 -5.75 4.88 -7.03
N THR A 57 -4.96 5.87 -7.43
CA THR A 57 -4.08 5.78 -8.59
C THR A 57 -2.86 4.96 -8.22
N MET A 58 -2.57 3.91 -9.01
CA MET A 58 -1.38 3.08 -8.82
C MET A 58 -0.13 3.95 -8.87
N LYS A 59 0.81 3.73 -7.96
CA LYS A 59 1.91 4.67 -7.73
C LYS A 59 3.15 4.17 -8.47
N CYS A 60 3.78 5.04 -9.25
CA CYS A 60 4.68 4.61 -10.34
C CYS A 60 5.95 5.47 -10.40
N PHE A 61 6.95 4.99 -11.14
CA PHE A 61 8.19 5.69 -11.46
C PHE A 61 8.38 5.85 -12.97
N VAL A 62 9.16 6.83 -13.42
CA VAL A 62 9.46 7.00 -14.84
C VAL A 62 10.42 5.90 -15.35
N ALA A 63 10.49 5.73 -16.68
CA ALA A 63 11.48 4.87 -17.32
C ALA A 63 12.92 5.25 -16.89
N GLY A 64 13.80 4.25 -16.82
CA GLY A 64 15.18 4.38 -16.38
C GLY A 64 15.38 4.24 -14.88
N THR A 65 14.32 4.32 -14.07
CA THR A 65 14.41 4.12 -12.61
C THR A 65 14.94 2.73 -12.30
N LEU A 66 16.03 2.65 -11.54
CA LEU A 66 16.65 1.37 -11.20
C LEU A 66 15.93 0.68 -10.05
N VAL A 67 15.86 -0.64 -10.10
CA VAL A 67 15.23 -1.52 -9.11
C VAL A 67 16.24 -2.58 -8.71
N LEU A 68 16.39 -2.82 -7.40
CA LEU A 68 17.31 -3.83 -6.89
C LEU A 68 16.74 -5.24 -7.03
N THR A 69 17.32 -6.02 -7.94
CA THR A 69 16.98 -7.43 -8.20
C THR A 69 18.06 -8.38 -7.70
N ILE A 70 17.78 -9.68 -7.74
CA ILE A 70 18.76 -10.73 -7.38
C ILE A 70 19.99 -10.73 -8.30
N ASP A 71 19.83 -10.24 -9.54
CA ASP A 71 20.89 -10.17 -10.56
C ASP A 71 21.56 -8.79 -10.62
N GLY A 72 21.19 -7.88 -9.71
CA GLY A 72 21.69 -6.50 -9.66
C GLY A 72 20.62 -5.45 -9.98
N LEU A 73 21.04 -4.25 -10.38
CA LEU A 73 20.13 -3.17 -10.73
C LEU A 73 19.53 -3.41 -12.12
N LYS A 74 18.20 -3.40 -12.20
CA LYS A 74 17.43 -3.53 -13.44
C LYS A 74 16.53 -2.31 -13.58
N LYS A 75 16.35 -1.78 -14.79
CA LYS A 75 15.43 -0.66 -15.00
C LYS A 75 13.99 -1.09 -14.80
N ILE A 76 13.15 -0.21 -14.30
CA ILE A 76 11.78 -0.52 -13.93
C ILE A 76 10.92 -0.94 -15.14
N GLU A 77 11.17 -0.37 -16.31
CA GLU A 77 10.49 -0.74 -17.56
C GLU A 77 10.89 -2.13 -18.08
N ASP A 78 12.03 -2.65 -17.63
CA ASP A 78 12.54 -3.97 -18.03
C ASP A 78 12.14 -5.07 -17.03
N ILE A 79 11.52 -4.74 -15.89
CA ILE A 79 11.06 -5.72 -14.88
C ILE A 79 9.93 -6.58 -15.45
N GLU A 80 10.05 -7.90 -15.29
CA GLU A 80 9.09 -8.88 -15.79
C GLU A 80 8.48 -9.73 -14.66
N VAL A 81 7.30 -10.30 -14.91
CA VAL A 81 6.70 -11.30 -14.00
C VAL A 81 7.64 -12.49 -13.86
N GLY A 82 7.90 -12.89 -12.61
CA GLY A 82 8.88 -13.93 -12.26
C GLY A 82 10.26 -13.40 -11.87
N ASP A 83 10.59 -12.12 -12.16
CA ASP A 83 11.80 -11.49 -11.63
C ASP A 83 11.79 -11.49 -10.11
N ARG A 84 12.97 -11.52 -9.48
CA ARG A 84 13.09 -11.48 -8.03
C ARG A 84 13.72 -10.17 -7.57
N VAL A 85 12.94 -9.36 -6.88
CA VAL A 85 13.36 -8.06 -6.34
C VAL A 85 13.65 -8.16 -4.85
N LEU A 86 14.61 -7.38 -4.36
CA LEU A 86 14.81 -7.26 -2.92
C LEU A 86 13.60 -6.52 -2.34
N ALA A 87 12.98 -7.10 -1.32
CA ALA A 87 11.85 -6.53 -0.59
C ALA A 87 12.11 -6.60 0.91
N ALA A 88 11.46 -5.74 1.68
CA ALA A 88 11.51 -5.73 3.13
C ALA A 88 10.12 -5.91 3.74
N ASP A 89 10.03 -6.80 4.71
CA ASP A 89 8.87 -6.92 5.59
C ASP A 89 8.75 -5.65 6.44
N THR A 90 7.61 -4.96 6.39
CA THR A 90 7.45 -3.64 7.02
C THR A 90 7.32 -3.68 8.54
N ASP A 91 7.07 -4.87 9.12
CA ASP A 91 6.93 -5.05 10.56
C ASP A 91 8.27 -5.41 11.21
N THR A 92 9.06 -6.25 10.54
CA THR A 92 10.31 -6.82 11.06
C THR A 92 11.55 -6.22 10.43
N MET A 93 11.40 -5.51 9.31
CA MET A 93 12.50 -5.04 8.44
C MET A 93 13.38 -6.18 7.90
N GLU A 94 12.89 -7.43 7.94
CA GLU A 94 13.55 -8.58 7.32
C GLU A 94 13.55 -8.40 5.80
N ARG A 95 14.71 -8.60 5.17
CA ARG A 95 14.87 -8.43 3.72
C ARG A 95 14.98 -9.77 3.02
N LYS A 96 14.18 -9.98 1.98
CA LYS A 96 14.20 -11.20 1.15
C LYS A 96 13.93 -10.86 -0.30
N TYR A 97 14.49 -11.67 -1.19
CA TYR A 97 14.14 -11.63 -2.61
C TYR A 97 12.78 -12.26 -2.85
N LYS A 98 11.83 -11.45 -3.30
CA LYS A 98 10.43 -11.81 -3.56
C LYS A 98 10.12 -11.72 -5.06
N GLU A 99 9.23 -12.56 -5.52
CA GLU A 99 8.84 -12.64 -6.92
C GLU A 99 7.94 -11.47 -7.33
N VAL A 100 8.14 -10.98 -8.54
CA VAL A 100 7.25 -10.03 -9.21
C VAL A 100 6.06 -10.80 -9.78
N LEU A 101 4.85 -10.44 -9.34
CA LEU A 101 3.60 -11.11 -9.68
C LEU A 101 2.87 -10.47 -10.86
N ASP A 102 3.09 -9.17 -11.09
CA ASP A 102 2.39 -8.40 -12.12
C ASP A 102 3.18 -7.12 -12.45
N THR A 103 2.94 -6.54 -13.63
CA THR A 103 3.62 -5.33 -14.13
C THR A 103 2.60 -4.36 -14.72
N PHE A 104 2.78 -3.07 -14.48
CA PHE A 104 1.82 -2.02 -14.84
C PHE A 104 2.53 -0.85 -15.51
N VAL A 105 1.94 -0.36 -16.61
CA VAL A 105 2.37 0.86 -17.30
C VAL A 105 1.20 1.81 -17.43
N ARG A 106 1.40 3.10 -17.17
CA ARG A 106 0.40 4.15 -17.37
C ARG A 106 1.04 5.46 -17.79
N LYS A 107 0.21 6.47 -18.05
CA LYS A 107 0.65 7.85 -18.24
C LYS A 107 0.19 8.76 -17.10
N THR A 108 1.01 9.74 -16.76
CA THR A 108 0.71 10.80 -15.78
C THR A 108 1.30 12.11 -16.26
N ASN A 109 0.66 13.22 -15.89
CA ASN A 109 1.20 14.56 -16.16
C ASN A 109 2.01 15.06 -14.97
N ASP A 110 1.67 14.65 -13.75
CA ASP A 110 2.32 15.16 -12.55
C ASP A 110 3.41 14.21 -12.04
N LEU A 111 4.61 14.75 -11.90
CA LEU A 111 5.81 14.08 -11.42
C LEU A 111 6.47 14.85 -10.27
N ILE A 112 7.14 14.10 -9.41
CA ILE A 112 7.97 14.60 -8.31
C ILE A 112 9.38 14.09 -8.51
N HIS A 113 10.34 15.02 -8.48
CA HIS A 113 11.76 14.74 -8.56
C HIS A 113 12.32 14.86 -7.15
N ILE A 114 12.94 13.79 -6.68
CA ILE A 114 13.52 13.68 -5.34
C ILE A 114 15.04 13.55 -5.52
N PHE A 115 15.78 14.49 -4.95
CA PHE A 115 17.25 14.49 -5.03
C PHE A 115 17.82 13.99 -3.70
N ILE A 116 18.72 13.00 -3.79
CA ILE A 116 19.38 12.35 -2.65
C ILE A 116 20.85 12.13 -3.02
N GLY A 117 21.76 12.88 -2.44
CA GLY A 117 23.16 12.93 -2.84
C GLY A 117 23.33 13.36 -4.30
N GLU A 118 23.93 12.49 -5.11
CA GLU A 118 24.10 12.68 -6.56
C GLU A 118 22.99 12.03 -7.38
N GLU A 119 22.03 11.37 -6.73
CA GLU A 119 20.94 10.64 -7.36
C GLU A 119 19.66 11.49 -7.46
N GLU A 120 18.92 11.29 -8.56
CA GLU A 120 17.57 11.80 -8.78
C GLU A 120 16.60 10.62 -8.98
N ILE A 121 15.53 10.60 -8.18
CA ILE A 121 14.42 9.65 -8.32
C ILE A 121 13.18 10.42 -8.76
N VAL A 122 12.62 10.07 -9.92
CA VAL A 122 11.42 10.71 -10.48
C VAL A 122 10.21 9.78 -10.41
N THR A 123 9.16 10.25 -9.74
CA THR A 123 8.03 9.41 -9.30
C THR A 123 6.69 10.14 -9.41
N THR A 124 5.59 9.40 -9.34
CA THR A 124 4.25 10.00 -9.15
C THR A 124 4.13 10.62 -7.76
N ALA A 125 3.30 11.66 -7.64
CA ALA A 125 3.11 12.43 -6.41
C ALA A 125 2.67 11.60 -5.20
N ASP A 126 1.89 10.56 -5.42
CA ASP A 126 1.32 9.70 -4.39
C ASP A 126 2.29 8.63 -3.86
N HIS A 127 3.45 8.42 -4.52
CA HIS A 127 4.31 7.26 -4.30
C HIS A 127 4.88 7.17 -2.87
N PRO A 128 4.70 6.06 -2.14
CA PRO A 128 5.07 5.89 -0.75
C PRO A 128 6.56 5.57 -0.58
N PHE A 129 7.26 6.44 0.13
CA PHE A 129 8.64 6.24 0.59
C PHE A 129 8.65 5.93 2.08
N TRP A 130 9.46 4.95 2.49
CA TRP A 130 9.63 4.66 3.91
C TRP A 130 10.47 5.74 4.59
N VAL A 131 9.94 6.33 5.66
CA VAL A 131 10.64 7.33 6.48
C VAL A 131 10.94 6.73 7.87
N GLU A 132 12.19 6.86 8.33
CA GLU A 132 12.64 6.31 9.62
C GLU A 132 11.77 6.81 10.79
N GLY A 133 11.46 5.90 11.72
CA GLY A 133 10.67 6.19 12.92
C GLY A 133 9.19 6.48 12.65
N LYS A 134 8.73 6.29 11.41
CA LYS A 134 7.36 6.60 10.98
C LYS A 134 6.71 5.40 10.28
N VAL A 135 6.33 5.61 9.03
CA VAL A 135 5.49 4.81 8.13
C VAL A 135 5.82 5.29 6.69
N PHE A 136 5.11 4.76 5.71
CA PHE A 136 5.18 5.26 4.33
C PHE A 136 4.60 6.67 4.17
N VAL A 137 5.34 7.56 3.53
CA VAL A 137 4.98 8.96 3.25
C VAL A 137 4.93 9.16 1.73
N PRO A 138 3.91 9.82 1.16
CA PRO A 138 3.86 10.11 -0.27
C PRO A 138 5.00 11.01 -0.70
N ALA A 139 5.50 10.84 -1.92
CA ALA A 139 6.54 11.66 -2.53
C ALA A 139 6.23 13.16 -2.41
N MET A 140 4.98 13.54 -2.70
CA MET A 140 4.49 14.92 -2.61
C MET A 140 4.55 15.54 -1.20
N SER A 141 4.61 14.70 -0.18
CA SER A 141 4.62 15.07 1.24
C SER A 141 5.98 14.88 1.90
N LEU A 142 6.98 14.41 1.15
CA LEU A 142 8.35 14.50 1.59
C LEU A 142 8.75 15.98 1.67
N VAL A 143 9.70 16.25 2.54
CA VAL A 143 10.31 17.56 2.71
C VAL A 143 11.83 17.38 2.69
N ILE A 144 12.56 18.46 2.51
CA ILE A 144 14.01 18.46 2.68
C ILE A 144 14.35 17.94 4.09
N ASP A 145 15.42 17.17 4.19
CA ASP A 145 15.83 16.41 5.39
C ASP A 145 14.89 15.25 5.79
N SER A 146 13.92 14.85 4.96
CA SER A 146 13.21 13.58 5.16
C SER A 146 14.21 12.42 5.24
N GLU A 147 14.17 11.66 6.33
CA GLU A 147 15.07 10.54 6.64
C GLU A 147 14.53 9.24 6.03
N LEU A 148 14.97 8.93 4.80
CA LEU A 148 14.61 7.73 4.06
C LEU A 148 15.52 6.55 4.44
N LEU A 149 15.04 5.32 4.24
CA LEU A 149 15.79 4.11 4.59
C LEU A 149 16.28 3.37 3.34
N ASN A 150 17.56 2.98 3.33
CA ASN A 150 18.12 2.16 2.26
C ASN A 150 18.12 0.64 2.57
N ASN A 151 18.57 -0.17 1.60
CA ASN A 151 18.68 -1.63 1.73
C ASN A 151 19.65 -2.11 2.82
N SER A 152 20.60 -1.27 3.24
CA SER A 152 21.53 -1.56 4.35
C SER A 152 20.94 -1.20 5.71
N GLY A 153 19.74 -0.59 5.74
CA GLY A 153 19.12 -0.07 6.95
C GLY A 153 19.75 1.23 7.43
N ASN A 154 20.48 1.93 6.57
CA ASN A 154 21.01 3.25 6.87
C ASN A 154 20.02 4.34 6.43
N VAL A 155 20.08 5.45 7.15
CA VAL A 155 19.29 6.63 6.87
C VAL A 155 20.00 7.48 5.82
N VAL A 156 19.24 7.90 4.83
CA VAL A 156 19.66 8.85 3.79
C VAL A 156 18.65 10.00 3.76
N ARG A 157 19.08 11.18 3.33
CA ARG A 157 18.25 12.39 3.44
C ARG A 157 17.91 12.97 2.08
N VAL A 158 16.68 13.46 1.97
CA VAL A 158 16.23 14.23 0.81
C VAL A 158 16.91 15.60 0.84
N ASP A 159 17.70 15.90 -0.19
CA ASP A 159 18.41 17.17 -0.34
C ASP A 159 17.54 18.23 -1.02
N ASN A 160 16.73 17.81 -1.98
CA ASN A 160 15.85 18.71 -2.72
C ASN A 160 14.64 17.98 -3.32
N LEU A 161 13.60 18.76 -3.63
CA LEU A 161 12.36 18.28 -4.25
C LEU A 161 11.92 19.26 -5.34
N LEU A 162 11.55 18.74 -6.52
CA LEU A 162 10.92 19.52 -7.58
C LEU A 162 9.60 18.87 -8.00
N ARG A 163 8.66 19.70 -8.47
CA ARG A 163 7.39 19.24 -9.06
C ARG A 163 7.39 19.60 -10.53
N GLU A 164 7.03 18.64 -11.37
CA GLU A 164 6.89 18.83 -12.80
C GLU A 164 5.46 18.48 -13.20
N THR A 165 4.85 19.35 -14.02
CA THR A 165 3.63 19.01 -14.76
C THR A 165 3.98 18.95 -16.25
N ASN A 166 4.03 17.73 -16.78
CA ASN A 166 4.30 17.43 -18.17
C ASN A 166 3.00 17.42 -18.97
N ALA A 167 2.84 18.37 -19.90
CA ALA A 167 1.63 18.52 -20.70
C ALA A 167 1.39 17.33 -21.66
N ASP A 168 2.45 16.67 -22.12
CA ASP A 168 2.37 15.56 -23.07
C ASP A 168 2.18 14.19 -22.36
N GLY A 169 2.34 14.18 -21.04
CA GLY A 169 2.24 13.00 -20.18
C GLY A 169 3.46 12.08 -20.29
N ALA A 170 4.00 11.69 -19.14
CA ALA A 170 5.11 10.75 -19.03
C ALA A 170 4.60 9.31 -18.83
N GLU A 171 5.23 8.34 -19.47
CA GLU A 171 5.03 6.93 -19.16
C GLU A 171 5.69 6.57 -17.85
N VAL A 172 4.92 5.91 -16.98
CA VAL A 172 5.34 5.50 -15.66
C VAL A 172 4.99 4.04 -15.40
N TYR A 173 5.87 3.39 -14.67
CA TYR A 173 5.93 1.95 -14.48
C TYR A 173 5.77 1.63 -12.99
N ASN A 174 5.13 0.50 -12.71
CA ASN A 174 5.09 -0.12 -11.39
C ASN A 174 4.92 -1.62 -11.58
N PHE A 175 5.14 -2.41 -10.54
CA PHE A 175 4.89 -3.86 -10.57
C PHE A 175 4.18 -4.28 -9.29
N LYS A 176 3.94 -5.57 -9.08
CA LYS A 176 3.41 -6.16 -7.85
C LYS A 176 4.43 -7.13 -7.25
N VAL A 177 4.84 -6.92 -6.00
CA VAL A 177 5.78 -7.83 -5.30
C VAL A 177 5.00 -8.77 -4.40
N ASP A 178 5.39 -10.05 -4.40
CA ASP A 178 4.83 -11.07 -3.52
C ASP A 178 5.12 -10.83 -2.03
N GLU A 179 4.14 -11.17 -1.19
CA GLU A 179 4.09 -11.04 0.28
C GLU A 179 4.38 -9.66 0.89
N TYR A 180 5.57 -9.10 0.65
CA TYR A 180 6.11 -7.94 1.36
C TYR A 180 5.61 -6.61 0.78
N HIS A 181 5.20 -6.59 -0.48
CA HIS A 181 4.67 -5.41 -1.15
C HIS A 181 5.57 -4.16 -1.02
N THR A 182 6.88 -4.37 -0.97
CA THR A 182 7.90 -3.33 -0.97
C THR A 182 8.98 -3.68 -1.96
N TYR A 183 9.77 -2.69 -2.36
CA TYR A 183 10.96 -2.89 -3.16
C TYR A 183 11.93 -1.73 -2.95
N TYR A 184 13.12 -1.85 -3.52
CA TYR A 184 14.17 -0.85 -3.42
C TYR A 184 14.43 -0.23 -4.79
N VAL A 185 14.43 1.11 -4.84
CA VAL A 185 14.66 1.89 -6.06
C VAL A 185 15.91 2.73 -5.97
N GLY A 186 16.52 2.98 -7.12
CA GLY A 186 17.65 3.87 -7.24
C GLY A 186 19.00 3.27 -6.84
N ASP A 187 20.06 4.01 -7.12
CA ASP A 187 21.45 3.68 -6.78
C ASP A 187 21.67 3.63 -5.26
N MET A 188 20.98 4.49 -4.51
CA MET A 188 20.98 4.47 -3.06
C MET A 188 20.06 3.40 -2.47
N HIS A 189 19.35 2.63 -3.30
CA HIS A 189 18.44 1.54 -2.90
C HIS A 189 17.44 1.98 -1.83
N ILE A 190 16.58 2.93 -2.15
CA ILE A 190 15.59 3.52 -1.26
C ILE A 190 14.36 2.62 -1.13
N LEU A 191 13.93 2.35 0.11
CA LEU A 191 12.76 1.52 0.39
C LEU A 191 11.45 2.24 0.04
N VAL A 192 10.69 1.65 -0.88
CA VAL A 192 9.39 2.14 -1.33
C VAL A 192 8.34 1.03 -1.25
N HIS A 193 7.06 1.42 -1.22
CA HIS A 193 5.97 0.45 -1.18
C HIS A 193 5.35 0.25 -2.56
N ASN A 194 5.11 -1.02 -2.87
CA ASN A 194 4.30 -1.47 -3.98
C ASN A 194 2.86 -1.05 -3.77
N ALA A 195 2.46 0.07 -4.35
CA ALA A 195 1.17 0.66 -4.06
C ALA A 195 -0.02 -0.13 -4.61
N GLY A 196 -0.38 -1.21 -3.90
CA GLY A 196 -1.67 -1.85 -3.91
C GLY A 196 -2.47 -1.45 -2.68
N ASP A 197 -3.77 -1.72 -2.70
CA ASP A 197 -4.62 -1.52 -1.53
C ASP A 197 -4.05 -2.32 -0.35
N ALA A 198 -3.65 -1.65 0.74
CA ALA A 198 -3.24 -2.31 1.98
C ALA A 198 -4.35 -3.23 2.52
N TYR A 199 -5.58 -3.03 2.07
CA TYR A 199 -6.76 -3.84 2.35
C TYR A 199 -7.20 -4.68 1.14
N SER A 200 -6.26 -4.98 0.23
CA SER A 200 -6.48 -5.94 -0.85
C SER A 200 -6.73 -7.34 -0.28
N ARG A 201 -7.61 -8.09 -0.94
CA ARG A 201 -8.00 -9.43 -0.51
C ARG A 201 -6.79 -10.36 -0.62
N PRO A 202 -6.41 -11.06 0.47
CA PRO A 202 -5.40 -12.10 0.39
C PRO A 202 -5.84 -13.23 -0.55
N SER A 203 -4.88 -13.90 -1.18
CA SER A 203 -5.14 -15.04 -2.07
C SER A 203 -5.55 -16.32 -1.32
N GLY A 204 -5.38 -16.36 0.01
CA GLY A 204 -5.74 -17.49 0.84
C GLY A 204 -5.65 -17.20 2.33
N PHE A 205 -5.83 -18.25 3.13
CA PHE A 205 -5.85 -18.21 4.58
C PHE A 205 -4.57 -18.82 5.18
N ARG A 206 -4.22 -18.39 6.39
CA ARG A 206 -3.15 -18.99 7.20
C ARG A 206 -3.48 -20.45 7.50
N LYS A 207 -2.42 -21.24 7.73
CA LYS A 207 -2.53 -22.67 8.04
C LYS A 207 -3.47 -22.92 9.22
N GLY A 208 -4.44 -23.82 9.03
CA GLY A 208 -5.39 -24.25 10.06
C GLY A 208 -6.63 -23.36 10.23
N VAL A 209 -6.71 -22.18 9.60
CA VAL A 209 -7.91 -21.32 9.69
C VAL A 209 -9.12 -22.01 9.07
N ARG A 210 -8.93 -22.65 7.91
CA ARG A 210 -9.98 -23.40 7.20
C ARG A 210 -10.51 -24.57 8.03
N ASP A 211 -9.62 -25.31 8.71
CA ASP A 211 -10.01 -26.41 9.60
C ASP A 211 -10.81 -25.93 10.81
N LYS A 212 -10.35 -24.85 11.46
CA LYS A 212 -11.05 -24.26 12.61
C LYS A 212 -12.44 -23.77 12.25
N ALA A 213 -12.60 -23.11 11.10
CA ALA A 213 -13.91 -22.65 10.63
C ALA A 213 -14.90 -23.82 10.45
N TRP A 214 -14.42 -24.98 9.99
CA TRP A 214 -15.23 -26.19 9.90
C TRP A 214 -15.60 -26.72 11.30
N GLU A 215 -14.61 -26.93 12.15
CA GLU A 215 -14.79 -27.48 13.50
C GLU A 215 -15.70 -26.63 14.38
N GLU A 216 -15.65 -25.30 14.26
CA GLU A 216 -16.53 -24.40 14.99
C GLU A 216 -18.00 -24.59 14.60
N VAL A 217 -18.29 -24.77 13.31
CA VAL A 217 -19.66 -25.02 12.82
C VAL A 217 -20.12 -26.43 13.20
N GLU A 218 -19.25 -27.42 13.07
CA GLU A 218 -19.53 -28.81 13.46
C GLU A 218 -19.89 -28.91 14.96
N LYS A 219 -19.10 -28.28 15.83
CA LYS A 219 -19.36 -28.23 17.29
C LYS A 219 -20.63 -27.48 17.64
N ALA A 220 -21.00 -26.47 16.85
CA ALA A 220 -22.22 -25.70 17.04
C ALA A 220 -23.46 -26.42 16.49
N SER A 221 -23.28 -27.44 15.64
CA SER A 221 -24.40 -28.17 15.06
C SER A 221 -25.04 -29.13 16.08
N PRO A 222 -26.38 -29.14 16.23
CA PRO A 222 -27.07 -30.05 17.15
C PRO A 222 -26.82 -31.53 16.89
N ASP A 223 -26.56 -31.90 15.64
CA ASP A 223 -26.32 -33.27 15.18
C ASP A 223 -24.84 -33.56 14.88
N GLY A 224 -23.96 -32.58 15.07
CA GLY A 224 -22.54 -32.68 14.72
C GLY A 224 -22.27 -32.73 13.22
N ILE A 225 -23.24 -32.36 12.36
CA ILE A 225 -23.08 -32.32 10.90
C ILE A 225 -23.00 -30.88 10.43
N VAL A 226 -22.06 -30.57 9.54
CA VAL A 226 -22.00 -29.25 8.89
C VAL A 226 -23.02 -29.21 7.76
N HIS A 227 -23.90 -28.22 7.76
CA HIS A 227 -24.90 -28.00 6.72
C HIS A 227 -24.61 -26.73 5.92
N ASP A 228 -24.88 -26.79 4.61
CA ASP A 228 -24.82 -25.62 3.75
C ASP A 228 -25.88 -24.60 4.19
N PRO A 229 -25.50 -23.34 4.46
CA PRO A 229 -26.40 -22.35 5.06
C PRO A 229 -27.55 -21.93 4.14
N LYS A 230 -27.40 -22.11 2.82
CA LYS A 230 -28.43 -21.77 1.84
C LYS A 230 -29.41 -22.91 1.60
N THR A 231 -28.90 -24.12 1.42
CA THR A 231 -29.69 -25.29 0.98
C THR A 231 -30.06 -26.24 2.11
N GLY A 232 -29.41 -26.12 3.28
CA GLY A 232 -29.57 -27.04 4.41
C GLY A 232 -28.98 -28.43 4.15
N ARG A 233 -28.28 -28.64 3.04
CA ARG A 233 -27.72 -29.95 2.69
C ARG A 233 -26.54 -30.29 3.61
N PRO A 234 -26.43 -31.54 4.10
CA PRO A 234 -25.24 -31.97 4.83
C PRO A 234 -24.02 -31.90 3.91
N MET A 235 -22.89 -31.47 4.47
CA MET A 235 -21.63 -31.28 3.78
C MET A 235 -20.57 -32.22 4.34
N SER A 236 -19.63 -32.64 3.48
CA SER A 236 -18.44 -33.37 3.88
C SER A 236 -17.19 -32.50 3.80
N LYS A 237 -16.28 -32.65 4.78
CA LYS A 237 -15.02 -31.90 4.81
C LYS A 237 -14.11 -32.26 3.64
N ASP A 238 -14.23 -33.49 3.14
CA ASP A 238 -13.45 -34.06 2.04
C ASP A 238 -14.01 -33.72 0.65
N GLU A 239 -15.21 -33.13 0.58
CA GLU A 239 -15.82 -32.66 -0.67
C GLU A 239 -15.48 -31.19 -0.94
N PRO A 240 -15.63 -30.68 -2.17
CA PRO A 240 -15.40 -29.27 -2.47
C PRO A 240 -16.34 -28.33 -1.69
N TRP A 241 -15.75 -27.43 -0.91
CA TRP A 241 -16.46 -26.38 -0.18
C TRP A 241 -15.64 -25.10 -0.08
N ASP A 242 -16.33 -23.97 -0.02
CA ASP A 242 -15.75 -22.63 0.03
C ASP A 242 -15.81 -22.04 1.45
N MET A 243 -14.83 -21.21 1.79
CA MET A 243 -14.89 -20.37 2.99
C MET A 243 -15.79 -19.15 2.73
N GLY A 244 -17.09 -19.31 2.97
CA GLY A 244 -18.05 -18.22 2.92
C GLY A 244 -17.91 -17.30 4.13
N HIS A 245 -18.07 -15.99 3.93
CA HIS A 245 -18.14 -15.06 5.06
C HIS A 245 -19.49 -15.21 5.76
N LYS A 246 -19.50 -15.17 7.09
CA LYS A 246 -20.75 -15.03 7.84
C LYS A 246 -21.38 -13.65 7.53
N PRO A 247 -22.72 -13.54 7.57
CA PRO A 247 -23.39 -12.25 7.39
C PRO A 247 -22.80 -11.17 8.31
N GLY A 248 -22.44 -10.02 7.76
CA GLY A 248 -21.84 -8.89 8.51
C GLY A 248 -20.31 -8.89 8.53
N TYR A 249 -19.66 -9.95 8.05
CA TYR A 249 -18.21 -10.06 7.92
C TYR A 249 -17.74 -10.08 6.46
N GLU A 250 -18.59 -9.70 5.51
CA GLU A 250 -18.27 -9.73 4.09
C GLU A 250 -16.99 -8.95 3.81
N PHE A 251 -16.17 -9.47 2.89
CA PHE A 251 -14.88 -8.87 2.56
C PHE A 251 -14.98 -7.37 2.23
N ARG A 252 -16.04 -6.94 1.53
CA ARG A 252 -16.27 -5.52 1.21
C ARG A 252 -16.38 -4.64 2.47
N LYS A 253 -17.01 -5.16 3.53
CA LYS A 253 -17.25 -4.45 4.79
C LYS A 253 -16.01 -4.41 5.65
N HIS A 254 -15.30 -5.53 5.75
CA HIS A 254 -14.01 -5.58 6.42
C HIS A 254 -13.03 -4.58 5.78
N ARG A 255 -12.94 -4.57 4.44
CA ARG A 255 -12.12 -3.60 3.69
C ARG A 255 -12.52 -2.14 3.96
N ALA A 256 -13.82 -1.83 3.97
CA ALA A 256 -14.32 -0.48 4.26
C ALA A 256 -14.01 -0.05 5.71
N SER A 257 -14.29 -0.93 6.68
CA SER A 257 -14.01 -0.70 8.09
C SER A 257 -12.51 -0.53 8.37
N ALA A 258 -11.66 -1.33 7.72
CA ALA A 258 -10.22 -1.23 7.86
C ALA A 258 -9.69 0.13 7.39
N ARG A 259 -10.24 0.67 6.29
CA ARG A 259 -9.94 2.02 5.80
C ARG A 259 -10.36 3.11 6.77
N GLU A 260 -11.57 3.00 7.33
CA GLU A 260 -12.09 3.96 8.30
C GLU A 260 -11.28 3.96 9.60
N ARG A 261 -10.91 2.76 10.08
CA ARG A 261 -10.11 2.59 11.31
C ARG A 261 -8.61 2.82 11.13
N GLY A 262 -8.12 2.89 9.89
CA GLY A 262 -6.70 3.07 9.59
C GLY A 262 -5.80 1.97 10.16
N ILE A 263 -6.26 0.72 10.17
CA ILE A 263 -5.51 -0.41 10.76
C ILE A 263 -4.32 -0.84 9.91
N THR A 264 -3.29 -1.41 10.54
CA THR A 264 -2.11 -1.91 9.83
C THR A 264 -2.45 -3.13 8.95
N ARG A 265 -1.60 -3.43 7.95
CA ARG A 265 -1.75 -4.65 7.13
C ARG A 265 -1.76 -5.91 7.99
N LYS A 266 -0.92 -5.97 9.02
CA LYS A 266 -0.90 -7.08 9.99
C LYS A 266 -2.24 -7.23 10.70
N GLN A 267 -2.79 -6.14 11.24
CA GLN A 267 -4.12 -6.15 11.88
C GLN A 267 -5.21 -6.59 10.91
N PHE A 268 -5.21 -6.08 9.68
CA PHE A 268 -6.12 -6.50 8.62
C PHE A 268 -5.99 -8.01 8.30
N LEU A 269 -4.76 -8.54 8.23
CA LEU A 269 -4.53 -9.96 8.02
C LEU A 269 -4.93 -10.81 9.23
N ASP A 270 -4.76 -10.30 10.44
CA ASP A 270 -5.20 -10.98 11.67
C ASP A 270 -6.74 -11.08 11.70
N GLU A 271 -7.44 -9.99 11.39
CA GLU A 271 -8.91 -9.97 11.23
C GLU A 271 -9.38 -10.88 10.09
N HIS A 272 -8.71 -10.84 8.93
CA HIS A 272 -9.04 -11.73 7.80
C HIS A 272 -8.84 -13.21 8.13
N ASN A 273 -7.92 -13.54 9.03
CA ASN A 273 -7.63 -14.92 9.43
C ASN A 273 -8.37 -15.36 10.70
N ASN A 274 -9.33 -14.57 11.19
CA ASN A 274 -10.21 -14.97 12.27
C ASN A 274 -11.23 -16.02 11.77
N PRO A 275 -11.16 -17.30 12.18
CA PRO A 275 -12.05 -18.34 11.67
C PRO A 275 -13.52 -18.07 11.99
N SER A 276 -13.80 -17.33 13.07
CA SER A 276 -15.16 -17.00 13.49
C SER A 276 -15.93 -16.15 12.49
N HIS A 277 -15.23 -15.48 11.55
CA HIS A 277 -15.82 -14.67 10.48
C HIS A 277 -16.34 -15.51 9.30
N TYR A 278 -16.04 -16.81 9.28
CA TYR A 278 -16.32 -17.69 8.15
C TYR A 278 -17.19 -18.88 8.54
N ARG A 279 -17.81 -19.49 7.54
CA ARG A 279 -18.48 -20.79 7.65
C ARG A 279 -18.31 -21.58 6.35
N PRO A 280 -18.35 -22.92 6.40
CA PRO A 280 -18.36 -23.73 5.19
C PRO A 280 -19.63 -23.47 4.37
N GLU A 281 -19.46 -23.28 3.06
CA GLU A 281 -20.57 -23.15 2.11
C GLU A 281 -20.29 -23.98 0.86
N LEU A 282 -21.35 -24.49 0.21
CA LEU A 282 -21.19 -25.09 -1.11
C LEU A 282 -20.73 -24.02 -2.11
N PRO A 283 -19.87 -24.36 -3.09
CA PRO A 283 -19.40 -23.37 -4.06
C PRO A 283 -20.52 -22.69 -4.88
N SER A 284 -21.64 -23.39 -5.10
CA SER A 284 -22.83 -22.80 -5.72
C SER A 284 -23.56 -21.81 -4.81
N SER A 285 -23.57 -22.04 -3.50
CA SER A 285 -24.17 -21.17 -2.49
C SER A 285 -23.35 -19.90 -2.31
N ASN A 286 -22.04 -20.04 -2.09
CA ASN A 286 -21.11 -18.94 -1.87
C ASN A 286 -21.11 -17.93 -3.04
N ARG A 287 -21.10 -18.43 -4.30
CA ARG A 287 -21.13 -17.57 -5.50
C ARG A 287 -22.47 -16.88 -5.76
N SER A 288 -23.52 -17.24 -5.04
CA SER A 288 -24.85 -16.65 -5.26
C SER A 288 -25.08 -15.36 -4.48
N HIS A 289 -24.23 -15.05 -3.50
CA HIS A 289 -24.34 -13.87 -2.62
C HIS A 289 -25.67 -13.77 -1.84
N VAL A 290 -26.53 -14.79 -1.89
CA VAL A 290 -27.88 -14.80 -1.29
C VAL A 290 -27.86 -14.72 0.23
N CYS A 291 -26.78 -15.20 0.84
CA CYS A 291 -26.64 -15.23 2.29
C CYS A 291 -25.81 -14.07 2.85
N GLU A 292 -25.50 -13.05 2.04
CA GLU A 292 -24.81 -11.84 2.48
C GLU A 292 -25.77 -10.85 3.15
N ASP A 293 -25.25 -10.12 4.13
CA ASP A 293 -25.92 -8.98 4.73
C ASP A 293 -25.75 -7.73 3.84
N LEU A 294 -26.87 -7.22 3.34
CA LEU A 294 -26.95 -6.08 2.43
C LEU A 294 -26.75 -4.72 3.13
N THR A 295 -26.72 -4.67 4.46
CA THR A 295 -26.38 -3.44 5.18
C THR A 295 -24.90 -3.07 4.99
N ASP A 296 -24.51 -1.85 5.37
CA ASP A 296 -23.10 -1.44 5.39
C ASP A 296 -22.44 -1.63 6.77
N LEU A 297 -23.14 -2.25 7.72
CA LEU A 297 -22.62 -2.48 9.06
C LEU A 297 -21.60 -3.64 9.06
N TYR A 298 -20.37 -3.34 9.46
CA TYR A 298 -19.36 -4.36 9.78
C TYR A 298 -19.48 -4.77 11.24
N LEU A 299 -19.59 -6.08 11.51
CA LEU A 299 -19.81 -6.58 12.87
C LEU A 299 -18.56 -6.65 13.75
N GLY A 300 -17.39 -6.36 13.18
CA GLY A 300 -16.17 -6.08 13.93
C GLY A 300 -15.02 -7.06 13.69
N PRO A 301 -13.87 -6.81 14.34
CA PRO A 301 -12.74 -7.75 14.45
C PRO A 301 -13.04 -8.96 15.35
#